data_AF-A0A9E7NCM4-F1
#
_entry.id   AF-A0A9E7NCM4-F1
#
_cell.length_a   1.000
_cell.length_b   1.000
_cell.length_c   1.000
_cell.angle_alpha   90.00
_cell.angle_beta   90.00
_cell.angle_gamma   90.00
#
_symmetry.space_group_name_H-M   'P 1'
#
loop_
_entity.id
_entity.type
_entity.pdbx_description
1 polymer ?
#
loop_
_entity_poly.entity_id
_entity_poly.type
_entity_poly.pdbx_seq_one_letter_code
_entity_poly.pdbx_strand_id
1 'polypeptide(L)'
;MTELITDLSDREDGPILIEGGHGQFNLGYSLSNEDAAYYQRYLEGQDIFFEQVNDVTTTAAGERLAAARALIITTPASAFTEDELAAVASFAAAGGTVVLMGSANAPTVQRGYLDDIAAGIDSDLRLGAGSVTDTESNLDDEPSIPVTTNLNETEAPPDQPPIARINPDTTEVTIGERLSFGVEDTSGNERWIDSLEWDLGDGTTATGWWTDHRYDDPGRYSVTLTATDNTGTETTDTVTIAVEDLTEPVARLAPSTTDASVDERVTFQVEDTSGNERWIDSLAWSFGDGTTAEGWWNAHRYDDPGEYTVTLSATDNTGAETTDTVTITVNSRRHL
;
A
#
# COMPACT_ATOMS: atom_id res chain seq x y z
N MET A 1 10.32 11.94 -0.28
CA MET A 1 10.40 12.90 -1.40
C MET A 1 9.43 12.51 -2.50
N THR A 2 9.32 11.23 -2.90
CA THR A 2 8.34 10.81 -3.91
C THR A 2 6.90 10.96 -3.43
N GLU A 3 6.56 10.49 -2.21
CA GLU A 3 5.24 10.76 -1.58
C GLU A 3 4.94 12.27 -1.54
N LEU A 4 5.85 13.07 -0.98
CA LEU A 4 5.74 14.54 -0.98
C LEU A 4 5.55 15.17 -2.38
N ILE A 5 6.18 14.62 -3.42
CA ILE A 5 6.03 15.11 -4.80
C ILE A 5 4.66 14.73 -5.36
N THR A 6 4.20 13.50 -5.08
CA THR A 6 2.86 13.03 -5.46
C THR A 6 1.78 13.87 -4.77
N ASP A 7 1.97 14.19 -3.50
CA ASP A 7 0.99 14.94 -2.70
C ASP A 7 0.92 16.43 -3.07
N LEU A 8 2.07 17.04 -3.39
CA LEU A 8 2.13 18.47 -3.70
C LEU A 8 1.91 18.80 -5.17
N SER A 9 1.95 17.80 -6.07
CA SER A 9 1.78 18.04 -7.49
C SER A 9 0.33 17.83 -7.90
N ASP A 10 -0.23 18.81 -8.62
CA ASP A 10 -1.48 18.60 -9.37
C ASP A 10 -1.30 17.65 -10.57
N ARG A 11 -0.09 17.10 -10.76
CA ARG A 11 0.29 16.19 -11.84
C ARG A 11 0.66 14.82 -11.27
N GLU A 12 -0.24 13.86 -11.47
CA GLU A 12 -0.07 12.49 -11.00
C GLU A 12 0.94 11.68 -11.85
N ASP A 13 1.22 12.14 -13.08
CA ASP A 13 2.00 11.44 -14.09
C ASP A 13 3.23 12.23 -14.58
N GLY A 14 4.18 11.51 -15.17
CA GLY A 14 5.37 12.09 -15.83
C GLY A 14 6.67 12.01 -15.03
N PRO A 15 7.80 12.40 -15.64
CA PRO A 15 9.12 12.29 -15.03
C PRO A 15 9.28 13.29 -13.87
N ILE A 16 10.23 12.98 -12.99
CA ILE A 16 10.85 13.96 -12.09
C ILE A 16 12.08 14.50 -12.80
N LEU A 17 12.15 15.82 -12.94
CA LEU A 17 13.30 16.50 -13.52
C LEU A 17 14.25 16.96 -12.43
N ILE A 18 15.53 16.98 -12.74
CA ILE A 18 16.55 17.66 -11.93
C ILE A 18 17.28 18.70 -12.76
N GLU A 19 17.36 19.92 -12.24
CA GLU A 19 18.11 20.98 -12.87
C GLU A 19 19.62 20.68 -12.76
N GLY A 20 20.37 20.88 -13.85
CA GLY A 20 21.81 20.65 -13.88
C GLY A 20 22.64 21.73 -14.56
N GLY A 21 22.01 22.77 -15.11
CA GLY A 21 22.66 23.86 -15.83
C GLY A 21 23.51 24.74 -14.94
N HIS A 22 23.17 24.84 -13.65
CA HIS A 22 23.83 25.73 -12.71
C HIS A 22 24.92 25.03 -11.86
N GLY A 23 25.53 23.97 -12.39
CA GLY A 23 26.67 23.29 -11.77
C GLY A 23 26.30 22.41 -10.58
N GLN A 24 25.02 22.11 -10.40
CA GLN A 24 24.44 21.41 -9.25
C GLN A 24 25.07 20.04 -8.94
N PHE A 25 25.70 19.35 -9.89
CA PHE A 25 26.35 18.05 -9.67
C PHE A 25 27.86 18.11 -9.42
N ASN A 26 28.46 19.31 -9.41
CA ASN A 26 29.90 19.50 -9.31
C ASN A 26 30.32 20.31 -8.06
N LEU A 27 29.43 20.37 -7.06
CA LEU A 27 29.61 21.16 -5.84
C LEU A 27 29.52 20.25 -4.62
N GLY A 28 30.47 20.37 -3.69
CA GLY A 28 30.48 19.57 -2.46
C GLY A 28 29.38 19.89 -1.44
N TYR A 29 28.52 20.87 -1.76
CA TYR A 29 27.36 21.26 -0.97
C TYR A 29 26.03 21.04 -1.71
N SER A 30 26.07 20.38 -2.86
CA SER A 30 24.91 20.07 -3.67
C SER A 30 24.73 18.56 -3.80
N LEU A 31 23.67 18.11 -4.46
CA LEU A 31 23.38 16.69 -4.65
C LEU A 31 24.51 16.02 -5.45
N SER A 32 25.05 14.92 -4.92
CA SER A 32 26.09 14.17 -5.61
C SER A 32 25.51 13.34 -6.75
N ASN A 33 26.32 13.04 -7.77
CA ASN A 33 25.93 12.10 -8.83
C ASN A 33 25.57 10.71 -8.28
N GLU A 34 26.21 10.31 -7.18
CA GLU A 34 25.95 9.02 -6.55
C GLU A 34 24.57 9.01 -5.87
N ASP A 35 24.23 10.06 -5.10
CA ASP A 35 22.93 10.20 -4.46
C ASP A 35 21.79 10.32 -5.49
N ALA A 36 22.02 11.08 -6.57
CA ALA A 36 21.10 11.19 -7.69
C ALA A 36 20.85 9.83 -8.35
N ALA A 37 21.90 9.02 -8.54
CA ALA A 37 21.78 7.68 -9.12
C ALA A 37 21.07 6.69 -8.17
N TYR A 38 21.26 6.80 -6.85
CA TYR A 38 20.51 6.01 -5.88
C TYR A 38 19.02 6.37 -5.93
N TYR A 39 18.69 7.66 -5.96
CA TYR A 39 17.30 8.09 -6.06
C TYR A 39 16.65 7.68 -7.38
N GLN A 40 17.37 7.76 -8.49
CA GLN A 40 16.91 7.24 -9.79
C GLN A 40 16.52 5.75 -9.70
N ARG A 41 17.36 4.89 -9.11
CA ARG A 41 17.05 3.45 -8.97
C ARG A 41 15.81 3.19 -8.13
N TYR A 42 15.59 4.01 -7.10
CA TYR A 42 14.38 3.94 -6.30
C TYR A 42 13.14 4.29 -7.13
N LEU A 43 13.21 5.38 -7.92
CA LEU A 43 12.12 5.80 -8.82
C LEU A 43 11.83 4.78 -9.94
N GLU A 44 12.85 4.14 -10.50
CA GLU A 44 12.69 3.05 -11.47
C GLU A 44 11.87 1.88 -10.90
N GLY A 45 12.01 1.60 -9.60
CA GLY A 45 11.18 0.61 -8.90
C GLY A 45 9.71 1.03 -8.72
N GLN A 46 9.38 2.28 -9.02
CA GLN A 46 8.03 2.86 -8.95
C GLN A 46 7.51 3.26 -10.34
N ASP A 47 8.20 2.86 -11.42
CA ASP A 47 7.89 3.24 -12.80
C ASP A 47 7.90 4.76 -13.06
N ILE A 48 8.76 5.49 -12.32
CA ILE A 48 8.94 6.94 -12.47
C ILE A 48 10.30 7.23 -13.09
N PHE A 49 10.32 8.02 -14.16
CA PHE A 49 11.54 8.45 -14.82
C PHE A 49 12.20 9.63 -14.07
N PHE A 50 13.54 9.62 -14.02
CA PHE A 50 14.35 10.72 -13.47
C PHE A 50 15.27 11.28 -14.54
N GLU A 51 15.08 12.54 -14.91
CA GLU A 51 15.77 13.15 -16.05
C GLU A 51 16.45 14.48 -15.70
N GLN A 52 17.64 14.71 -16.24
CA GLN A 52 18.34 15.98 -16.08
C GLN A 52 17.91 16.99 -17.15
N VAL A 53 17.69 18.24 -16.75
CA VAL A 53 17.50 19.40 -17.64
C VAL A 53 18.57 20.45 -17.34
N ASN A 54 19.35 20.83 -18.36
CA ASN A 54 20.48 21.75 -18.22
C ASN A 54 20.17 23.19 -18.63
N ASP A 55 19.03 23.43 -19.27
CA ASP A 55 18.58 24.78 -19.65
C ASP A 55 17.05 24.71 -19.76
N VAL A 56 16.37 25.30 -18.79
CA VAL A 56 14.91 25.27 -18.65
C VAL A 56 14.19 26.18 -19.66
N THR A 57 14.91 27.01 -20.41
CA THR A 57 14.34 28.01 -21.33
C THR A 57 14.19 27.48 -22.77
N THR A 58 14.87 26.39 -23.11
CA THR A 58 14.81 25.83 -24.47
C THR A 58 13.42 25.27 -24.77
N THR A 59 13.00 25.28 -26.04
CA THR A 59 11.73 24.67 -26.46
C THR A 59 11.62 23.20 -26.03
N ALA A 60 12.72 22.44 -26.17
CA ALA A 60 12.76 21.03 -25.75
C ALA A 60 12.68 20.87 -24.22
N ALA A 61 13.16 21.83 -23.44
CA ALA A 61 12.98 21.83 -22.00
C ALA A 61 11.56 22.23 -21.60
N GLY A 62 10.93 23.17 -22.32
CA GLY A 62 9.52 23.50 -22.15
C GLY A 62 8.60 22.30 -22.34
N GLU A 63 8.84 21.45 -23.35
CA GLU A 63 8.10 20.19 -23.54
C GLU A 63 8.32 19.21 -22.38
N ARG A 64 9.55 19.09 -21.87
CA ARG A 64 9.84 18.24 -20.71
C ARG A 64 9.18 18.77 -19.44
N LEU A 65 9.26 20.08 -19.18
CA LEU A 65 8.62 20.74 -18.04
C LEU A 65 7.10 20.60 -18.11
N ALA A 66 6.50 20.67 -19.30
CA ALA A 66 5.06 20.44 -19.47
C ALA A 66 4.64 19.00 -19.14
N ALA A 67 5.52 18.02 -19.39
CA ALA A 67 5.26 16.61 -19.11
C ALA A 67 5.64 16.19 -17.69
N ALA A 68 6.50 16.94 -17.00
CA ALA A 68 7.04 16.56 -15.70
C ALA A 68 6.08 16.80 -14.55
N ARG A 69 6.13 15.93 -13.53
CA ARG A 69 5.42 16.14 -12.26
C ARG A 69 6.18 17.08 -11.33
N ALA A 70 7.52 17.01 -11.35
CA ALA A 70 8.35 17.79 -10.45
C ALA A 70 9.65 18.26 -11.10
N LEU A 71 10.18 19.36 -10.57
CA LEU A 71 11.49 19.91 -10.87
C LEU A 71 12.28 20.07 -9.57
N ILE A 72 13.38 19.33 -9.46
CA ILE A 72 14.31 19.41 -8.33
C ILE A 72 15.40 20.42 -8.67
N ILE A 73 15.58 21.40 -7.79
CA ILE A 73 16.62 22.41 -7.86
C ILE A 73 17.41 22.36 -6.55
N THR A 74 18.69 22.07 -6.66
CA THR A 74 19.61 22.04 -5.51
C THR A 74 20.38 23.35 -5.46
N THR A 75 21.20 23.57 -4.42
CA THR A 75 21.86 24.87 -4.26
C THR A 75 22.79 25.20 -5.46
N PRO A 76 22.45 26.19 -6.31
CA PRO A 76 23.13 26.39 -7.59
C PRO A 76 24.45 27.16 -7.42
N ALA A 77 25.40 26.97 -8.34
CA ALA A 77 26.68 27.69 -8.33
C ALA A 77 26.55 29.16 -8.75
N SER A 78 25.55 29.46 -9.58
CA SER A 78 25.26 30.79 -10.15
C SER A 78 23.77 31.09 -10.06
N ALA A 79 23.42 32.38 -10.17
CA ALA A 79 22.03 32.82 -10.22
C ALA A 79 21.33 32.32 -11.50
N PHE A 80 20.04 32.04 -11.39
CA PHE A 80 19.16 31.86 -12.54
C PHE A 80 18.93 33.22 -13.20
N THR A 81 18.81 33.22 -14.52
CA THR A 81 18.38 34.38 -15.29
C THR A 81 16.89 34.64 -15.11
N GLU A 82 16.43 35.85 -15.48
CA GLU A 82 14.99 36.20 -15.43
C GLU A 82 14.13 35.22 -16.26
N ASP A 83 14.61 34.79 -17.42
CA ASP A 83 13.91 33.83 -18.28
C ASP A 83 13.83 32.43 -17.65
N GLU A 84 14.88 32.00 -16.95
CA GLU A 84 14.88 30.72 -16.23
C GLU A 84 13.94 30.77 -15.01
N LEU A 85 13.94 31.86 -14.25
CA LEU A 85 13.00 32.08 -13.15
C LEU A 85 11.54 32.07 -13.67
N ALA A 86 11.27 32.74 -14.79
CA ALA A 86 9.95 32.74 -15.42
C ALA A 86 9.52 31.34 -15.89
N ALA A 87 10.46 30.52 -16.38
CA ALA A 87 10.19 29.14 -16.76
C ALA A 87 9.83 28.27 -15.54
N VAL A 88 10.56 28.39 -14.43
CA VAL A 88 10.27 27.68 -13.18
C VAL A 88 8.93 28.13 -12.59
N ALA A 89 8.64 29.43 -12.58
CA ALA A 89 7.36 29.98 -12.14
C ALA A 89 6.19 29.51 -13.01
N SER A 90 6.38 29.47 -14.33
CA SER A 90 5.35 28.96 -15.25
C SER A 90 5.09 27.46 -15.06
N PHE A 91 6.13 26.69 -14.76
CA PHE A 91 6.00 25.27 -14.42
C PHE A 91 5.19 25.08 -13.12
N ALA A 92 5.52 25.83 -12.06
CA ALA A 92 4.80 25.80 -10.79
C ALA A 92 3.33 26.21 -10.95
N ALA A 93 3.07 27.32 -11.64
CA ALA A 93 1.71 27.81 -11.91
C ALA A 93 0.86 26.86 -12.77
N ALA A 94 1.50 25.92 -13.46
CA ALA A 94 0.83 24.89 -14.25
C ALA A 94 0.68 23.55 -13.48
N GLY A 95 0.78 23.56 -12.15
CA GLY A 95 0.56 22.41 -11.27
C GLY A 95 1.78 21.51 -11.04
N GLY A 96 2.96 21.91 -11.52
CA GLY A 96 4.20 21.17 -11.30
C GLY A 96 4.84 21.48 -9.94
N THR A 97 5.39 20.47 -9.27
CA THR A 97 6.03 20.66 -7.96
C THR A 97 7.48 21.11 -8.10
N VAL A 98 7.85 22.25 -7.49
CA VAL A 98 9.25 22.71 -7.42
C VAL A 98 9.84 22.32 -6.06
N VAL A 99 10.88 21.48 -6.08
CA VAL A 99 11.58 21.04 -4.87
C VAL A 99 12.91 21.77 -4.75
N LEU A 100 12.99 22.70 -3.79
CA LEU A 100 14.22 23.44 -3.50
C LEU A 100 15.03 22.75 -2.40
N MET A 101 16.22 22.29 -2.75
CA MET A 101 17.12 21.57 -1.85
C MET A 101 18.31 22.45 -1.44
N GLY A 102 18.18 23.07 -0.27
CA GLY A 102 19.23 23.83 0.38
C GLY A 102 20.26 22.96 1.10
N SER A 103 21.48 23.46 1.25
CA SER A 103 22.51 22.87 2.10
C SER A 103 23.12 23.90 3.03
N ALA A 104 23.18 23.60 4.33
CA ALA A 104 23.85 24.46 5.31
C ALA A 104 25.37 24.63 5.04
N ASN A 105 25.96 23.69 4.28
CA ASN A 105 27.36 23.76 3.86
C ASN A 105 27.57 24.71 2.66
N ALA A 106 26.50 25.14 1.99
CA ALA A 106 26.61 26.06 0.86
C ALA A 106 26.88 27.50 1.34
N PRO A 107 27.72 28.27 0.62
CA PRO A 107 27.95 29.66 1.00
C PRO A 107 26.67 30.50 0.87
N THR A 108 26.58 31.57 1.66
CA THR A 108 25.37 32.40 1.77
C THR A 108 24.88 32.96 0.43
N VAL A 109 25.80 33.30 -0.48
CA VAL A 109 25.45 33.80 -1.82
C VAL A 109 24.68 32.74 -2.62
N GLN A 110 25.15 31.50 -2.62
CA GLN A 110 24.51 30.39 -3.34
C GLN A 110 23.17 30.00 -2.72
N ARG A 111 23.06 30.03 -1.39
CA ARG A 111 21.76 29.86 -0.72
C ARG A 111 20.78 30.98 -1.10
N GLY A 112 21.27 32.20 -1.30
CA GLY A 112 20.49 33.32 -1.80
C GLY A 112 19.89 33.08 -3.20
N TYR A 113 20.58 32.33 -4.07
CA TYR A 113 20.01 31.99 -5.38
C TYR A 113 18.79 31.06 -5.27
N LEU A 114 18.72 30.19 -4.25
CA LEU A 114 17.48 29.44 -3.98
C LEU A 114 16.38 30.35 -3.42
N ASP A 115 16.73 31.36 -2.63
CA ASP A 115 15.77 32.37 -2.15
C ASP A 115 15.19 33.17 -3.32
N ASP A 116 15.99 33.47 -4.34
CA ASP A 116 15.55 34.14 -5.57
C ASP A 116 14.56 33.27 -6.36
N ILE A 117 14.82 31.96 -6.44
CA ILE A 117 13.92 30.98 -7.09
C ILE A 117 12.62 30.85 -6.28
N ALA A 118 12.70 30.73 -4.95
CA ALA A 118 11.55 30.68 -4.06
C ALA A 118 10.66 31.92 -4.24
N ALA A 119 11.26 33.12 -4.25
CA ALA A 119 10.52 34.35 -4.50
C ALA A 119 9.90 34.40 -5.91
N GLY A 120 10.57 33.83 -6.91
CA GLY A 120 10.06 33.73 -8.28
C GLY A 120 8.80 32.86 -8.41
N ILE A 121 8.62 31.90 -7.51
CA ILE A 121 7.43 31.03 -7.43
C ILE A 121 6.44 31.46 -6.34
N ASP A 122 6.52 32.72 -5.88
CA ASP A 122 5.68 33.30 -4.83
C ASP A 122 5.74 32.54 -3.49
N SER A 123 6.90 31.95 -3.19
CA SER A 123 7.17 31.28 -1.92
C SER A 123 7.98 32.18 -0.99
N ASP A 124 7.54 32.28 0.26
CA ASP A 124 8.26 32.97 1.32
C ASP A 124 9.43 32.16 1.90
N LEU A 125 9.75 30.98 1.34
CA LEU A 125 10.86 30.15 1.78
C LEU A 125 12.19 30.93 1.74
N ARG A 126 12.92 30.91 2.86
CA ARG A 126 14.27 31.47 2.99
C ARG A 126 15.25 30.40 3.45
N LEU A 127 16.23 30.11 2.62
CA LEU A 127 17.35 29.20 2.84
C LEU A 127 18.68 29.96 3.06
N GLY A 128 18.73 31.25 2.71
CA GLY A 128 19.88 32.14 2.88
C GLY A 128 20.04 32.75 4.29
N ALA A 129 20.35 34.05 4.34
CA ALA A 129 20.48 34.80 5.59
C ALA A 129 19.26 35.69 5.89
N GLY A 130 18.25 35.67 5.01
CA GLY A 130 16.98 36.37 5.22
C GLY A 130 16.10 35.66 6.25
N SER A 131 15.17 36.40 6.83
CA SER A 131 14.08 35.86 7.65
C SER A 131 12.78 35.90 6.86
N VAL A 132 11.88 34.95 7.13
CA VAL A 132 10.47 35.08 6.76
C VAL A 132 9.89 36.23 7.59
N THR A 133 9.13 37.11 6.97
CA THR A 133 8.47 38.22 7.67
C THR A 133 7.01 38.32 7.26
N ASP A 134 6.12 38.57 8.22
CA ASP A 134 4.69 38.72 7.97
C ASP A 134 4.19 40.01 8.63
N THR A 135 3.78 41.00 7.84
CA THR A 135 3.30 42.29 8.36
C THR A 135 1.88 42.25 8.90
N GLU A 136 1.12 41.21 8.59
CA GLU A 136 -0.30 41.07 8.94
C GLU A 136 -0.50 40.15 10.14
N SER A 137 0.20 39.01 10.18
CA SER A 137 0.11 37.99 11.23
C SER A 137 1.44 37.82 11.95
N ASN A 138 1.74 38.74 12.87
CA ASN A 138 2.94 38.69 13.70
C ASN A 138 2.64 38.95 15.18
N LEU A 139 3.61 38.60 16.03
CA LEU A 139 3.55 38.89 17.45
C LEU A 139 3.99 40.33 17.73
N ASP A 140 3.19 41.07 18.49
CA ASP A 140 3.53 42.40 19.01
C ASP A 140 3.92 43.45 17.94
N ASP A 141 3.29 43.43 16.77
CA ASP A 141 3.61 44.31 15.63
C ASP A 141 5.07 44.17 15.13
N GLU A 142 5.71 43.02 15.35
CA GLU A 142 7.08 42.71 14.94
C GLU A 142 7.08 41.69 13.78
N PRO A 143 7.15 42.13 12.50
CA PRO A 143 6.99 41.25 11.34
C PRO A 143 8.00 40.10 11.26
N SER A 144 9.14 40.21 11.96
CA SER A 144 10.15 39.16 12.03
C SER A 144 9.76 37.97 12.92
N ILE A 145 8.65 38.08 13.65
CA ILE A 145 8.08 37.03 14.51
C ILE A 145 6.67 36.69 13.97
N PRO A 146 6.58 35.98 12.83
CA PRO A 146 5.29 35.56 12.30
C PRO A 146 4.57 34.66 13.32
N VAL A 147 3.26 34.84 13.48
CA VAL A 147 2.42 33.95 14.27
C VAL A 147 1.70 32.98 13.35
N THR A 148 1.82 31.69 13.63
CA THR A 148 1.21 30.62 12.85
C THR A 148 -0.28 30.50 13.19
N THR A 149 -1.08 31.50 12.80
CA THR A 149 -2.55 31.48 12.97
C THR A 149 -3.29 31.14 11.68
N ASN A 150 -2.57 31.06 10.55
CA ASN A 150 -3.13 30.80 9.22
C ASN A 150 -2.42 29.60 8.55
N LEU A 151 -2.43 28.44 9.20
CA LEU A 151 -2.23 27.22 8.41
C LEU A 151 -3.41 27.09 7.47
N ASN A 152 -3.18 26.64 6.24
CA ASN A 152 -4.25 26.35 5.30
C ASN A 152 -5.01 25.11 5.83
N GLU A 153 -5.93 25.30 6.78
CA GLU A 153 -6.70 24.21 7.42
C GLU A 153 -7.62 23.47 6.42
N THR A 154 -7.78 24.01 5.21
CA THR A 154 -8.50 23.35 4.11
C THR A 154 -7.74 22.20 3.48
N GLU A 155 -6.45 22.04 3.75
CA GLU A 155 -5.69 20.83 3.42
C GLU A 155 -5.16 20.23 4.72
N ALA A 156 -5.79 19.13 5.16
CA ALA A 156 -5.19 18.26 6.16
C ALA A 156 -3.79 17.86 5.65
N PRO A 157 -2.74 17.86 6.49
CA PRO A 157 -1.44 17.38 6.08
C PRO A 157 -1.62 15.96 5.51
N PRO A 158 -1.19 15.67 4.28
CA PRO A 158 -1.53 14.43 3.58
C PRO A 158 -1.00 13.16 4.26
N ASP A 159 -0.22 13.28 5.34
CA ASP A 159 0.37 12.14 6.05
C ASP A 159 0.56 12.44 7.55
N GLN A 160 -0.48 12.96 8.21
CA GLN A 160 -0.47 12.97 9.68
C GLN A 160 -0.69 11.52 10.15
N PRO A 161 0.21 10.94 10.98
CA PRO A 161 0.04 9.57 11.43
C PRO A 161 -1.31 9.41 12.11
N PRO A 162 -2.01 8.26 11.92
CA PRO A 162 -3.34 8.09 12.45
C PRO A 162 -3.34 8.30 13.97
N ILE A 163 -4.33 9.02 14.47
CA ILE A 163 -4.54 9.27 15.90
C ILE A 163 -5.24 8.09 16.59
N ALA A 164 -5.68 7.11 15.80
CA ALA A 164 -6.22 5.84 16.27
C ALA A 164 -5.87 4.74 15.26
N ARG A 165 -5.48 3.55 15.72
CA ARG A 165 -5.16 2.41 14.84
C ARG A 165 -6.14 1.27 15.03
N ILE A 166 -6.49 0.59 13.94
CA ILE A 166 -7.30 -0.62 13.95
C ILE A 166 -6.46 -1.78 14.48
N ASN A 167 -7.01 -2.53 15.43
CA ASN A 167 -6.40 -3.73 15.98
C ASN A 167 -7.42 -4.88 15.93
N PRO A 168 -7.48 -5.63 14.80
CA PRO A 168 -8.35 -6.78 14.70
C PRO A 168 -7.75 -7.99 15.43
N ASP A 169 -8.59 -8.92 15.89
CA ASP A 169 -8.13 -10.17 16.49
C ASP A 169 -7.47 -11.12 15.47
N THR A 170 -7.87 -11.04 14.20
CA THR A 170 -7.23 -11.70 13.04
C THR A 170 -7.48 -10.90 11.75
N THR A 171 -6.68 -11.12 10.71
CA THR A 171 -6.90 -10.54 9.37
C THR A 171 -7.46 -11.55 8.37
N GLU A 172 -7.64 -12.80 8.80
CA GLU A 172 -8.13 -13.91 7.99
C GLU A 172 -9.19 -14.67 8.78
N VAL A 173 -10.37 -14.86 8.18
CA VAL A 173 -11.52 -15.58 8.74
C VAL A 173 -12.26 -16.36 7.65
N THR A 174 -13.13 -17.27 8.04
CA THR A 174 -14.06 -17.94 7.12
C THR A 174 -15.44 -17.30 7.16
N ILE A 175 -16.26 -17.54 6.13
CA ILE A 175 -17.63 -17.00 6.04
C ILE A 175 -18.40 -17.26 7.33
N GLY A 176 -19.01 -16.19 7.84
CA GLY A 176 -19.86 -16.24 9.01
C GLY A 176 -19.12 -16.36 10.34
N GLU A 177 -17.78 -16.43 10.39
CA GLU A 177 -17.03 -16.35 11.64
C GLU A 177 -17.07 -14.94 12.25
N ARG A 178 -17.03 -14.87 13.59
CA ARG A 178 -17.02 -13.58 14.30
C ARG A 178 -15.62 -13.02 14.27
N LEU A 179 -15.49 -11.84 13.68
CA LEU A 179 -14.28 -11.04 13.70
C LEU A 179 -14.48 -9.86 14.65
N SER A 180 -13.44 -9.51 15.40
CA SER A 180 -13.53 -8.43 16.37
C SER A 180 -12.47 -7.36 16.16
N PHE A 181 -12.89 -6.10 16.19
CA PHE A 181 -12.03 -4.95 15.95
C PHE A 181 -11.95 -4.08 17.21
N GLY A 182 -10.72 -3.87 17.69
CA GLY A 182 -10.41 -2.86 18.69
C GLY A 182 -9.72 -1.64 18.09
N VAL A 183 -9.61 -0.60 18.90
CA VAL A 183 -8.86 0.62 18.59
C VAL A 183 -7.69 0.79 19.55
N GLU A 184 -6.51 1.06 19.01
CA GLU A 184 -5.36 1.58 19.76
C GLU A 184 -5.34 3.11 19.66
N ASP A 185 -5.39 3.81 20.80
CA ASP A 185 -5.29 5.27 20.84
C ASP A 185 -3.84 5.73 20.64
N THR A 186 -3.61 6.51 19.60
CA THR A 186 -2.29 7.07 19.23
C THR A 186 -2.30 8.60 19.20
N SER A 187 -3.32 9.27 19.74
CA SER A 187 -3.45 10.74 19.69
C SER A 187 -2.40 11.48 20.52
N GLY A 188 -1.74 10.78 21.44
CA GLY A 188 -0.70 11.35 22.31
C GLY A 188 -1.28 12.14 23.49
N ASN A 189 -0.39 12.78 24.27
CA ASN A 189 -0.80 13.53 25.45
C ASN A 189 -1.49 14.85 25.05
N GLU A 190 -2.47 15.29 25.85
CA GLU A 190 -3.26 16.53 25.67
C GLU A 190 -4.28 16.53 24.52
N ARG A 191 -4.39 15.42 23.77
CA ARG A 191 -5.44 15.15 22.78
C ARG A 191 -6.25 13.93 23.24
N TRP A 192 -7.56 13.94 23.02
CA TRP A 192 -8.40 12.76 23.23
C TRP A 192 -9.36 12.59 22.06
N ILE A 193 -9.67 11.33 21.75
CA ILE A 193 -10.60 11.00 20.68
C ILE A 193 -12.03 11.37 21.10
N ASP A 194 -12.69 12.17 20.26
CA ASP A 194 -14.07 12.63 20.42
C ASP A 194 -15.06 11.70 19.69
N SER A 195 -14.69 11.20 18.51
CA SER A 195 -15.50 10.23 17.74
C SER A 195 -14.68 9.18 17.01
N LEU A 196 -15.29 8.00 16.85
CA LEU A 196 -14.78 6.85 16.10
C LEU A 196 -15.90 6.29 15.23
N GLU A 197 -15.68 6.29 13.92
CA GLU A 197 -16.61 5.78 12.91
C GLU A 197 -15.93 4.71 12.07
N TRP A 198 -16.63 3.61 11.83
CA TRP A 198 -16.13 2.45 11.10
C TRP A 198 -16.90 2.28 9.80
N ASP A 199 -16.17 2.02 8.72
CA ASP A 199 -16.67 1.37 7.51
C ASP A 199 -16.05 -0.03 7.46
N LEU A 200 -16.89 -1.07 7.44
CA LEU A 200 -16.45 -2.47 7.45
C LEU A 200 -16.22 -3.02 6.03
N GLY A 201 -16.36 -2.18 4.99
CA GLY A 201 -15.99 -2.53 3.62
C GLY A 201 -17.02 -3.38 2.86
N ASP A 202 -18.12 -3.79 3.50
CA ASP A 202 -19.27 -4.51 2.90
C ASP A 202 -20.55 -3.66 2.88
N GLY A 203 -20.42 -2.35 3.14
CA GLY A 203 -21.53 -1.42 3.25
C GLY A 203 -22.15 -1.35 4.65
N THR A 204 -21.62 -2.09 5.62
CA THR A 204 -21.99 -1.93 7.03
C THR A 204 -21.07 -0.92 7.74
N THR A 205 -21.65 -0.19 8.69
CA THR A 205 -20.94 0.85 9.46
C THR A 205 -21.12 0.61 10.95
N ALA A 206 -20.13 1.01 11.75
CA ALA A 206 -20.19 0.95 13.22
C ALA A 206 -19.57 2.19 13.87
N THR A 207 -19.66 2.30 15.20
CA THR A 207 -19.08 3.41 15.95
C THR A 207 -18.50 2.94 17.28
N GLY A 208 -17.49 3.65 17.77
CA GLY A 208 -16.91 3.44 19.11
C GLY A 208 -15.63 2.62 19.13
N TRP A 209 -15.11 2.38 20.33
CA TRP A 209 -13.78 1.77 20.57
C TRP A 209 -13.68 0.28 20.23
N TRP A 210 -14.82 -0.36 19.98
CA TRP A 210 -14.91 -1.78 19.70
C TRP A 210 -16.12 -2.06 18.82
N THR A 211 -15.95 -2.95 17.85
CA THR A 211 -17.05 -3.53 17.08
C THR A 211 -16.76 -4.99 16.75
N ASP A 212 -17.80 -5.77 16.49
CA ASP A 212 -17.67 -7.12 15.94
C ASP A 212 -18.53 -7.26 14.69
N HIS A 213 -18.05 -8.10 13.77
CA HIS A 213 -18.69 -8.28 12.46
C HIS A 213 -18.59 -9.73 11.97
N ARG A 214 -19.45 -10.07 11.02
CA ARG A 214 -19.43 -11.35 10.28
C ARG A 214 -19.69 -11.05 8.82
N TYR A 215 -18.82 -11.53 7.95
CA TYR A 215 -19.00 -11.41 6.51
C TYR A 215 -19.73 -12.65 5.97
N ASP A 216 -20.76 -12.43 5.17
CA ASP A 216 -21.61 -13.49 4.60
C ASP A 216 -21.07 -14.02 3.26
N ASP A 217 -20.26 -13.23 2.57
CA ASP A 217 -19.67 -13.57 1.27
C ASP A 217 -18.14 -13.60 1.35
N PRO A 218 -17.47 -14.49 0.58
CA PRO A 218 -16.02 -14.51 0.53
C PRO A 218 -15.47 -13.28 -0.21
N GLY A 219 -14.29 -12.82 0.18
CA GLY A 219 -13.67 -11.66 -0.44
C GLY A 219 -12.60 -10.99 0.41
N ARG A 220 -12.07 -9.88 -0.11
CA ARG A 220 -11.17 -8.99 0.64
C ARG A 220 -11.92 -7.71 0.96
N TYR A 221 -12.08 -7.42 2.24
CA TYR A 221 -12.80 -6.26 2.75
C TYR A 221 -11.81 -5.24 3.29
N SER A 222 -11.92 -4.00 2.83
CA SER A 222 -11.12 -2.88 3.34
C SER A 222 -11.89 -2.25 4.50
N VAL A 223 -11.42 -2.49 5.72
CA VAL A 223 -12.01 -1.91 6.93
C VAL A 223 -11.31 -0.60 7.22
N THR A 224 -12.08 0.48 7.31
CA THR A 224 -11.57 1.84 7.54
C THR A 224 -12.13 2.38 8.86
N LEU A 225 -11.26 2.93 9.68
CA LEU A 225 -11.59 3.64 10.91
C LEU A 225 -11.30 5.13 10.69
N THR A 226 -12.32 5.97 10.86
CA THR A 226 -12.19 7.42 10.92
C THR A 226 -12.23 7.87 12.37
N ALA A 227 -11.18 8.54 12.82
CA ALA A 227 -11.05 9.04 14.17
C ALA A 227 -10.96 10.56 14.16
N THR A 228 -11.77 11.22 15.00
CA THR A 228 -11.75 12.67 15.19
C THR A 228 -11.40 12.97 16.65
N ASP A 229 -10.48 13.90 16.89
CA ASP A 229 -10.14 14.32 18.24
C ASP A 229 -10.86 15.60 18.69
N ASN A 230 -10.60 16.00 19.94
CA ASN A 230 -11.15 17.18 20.57
C ASN A 230 -10.72 18.52 19.96
N THR A 231 -9.79 18.52 19.00
CA THR A 231 -9.38 19.70 18.24
C THR A 231 -10.05 19.77 16.87
N GLY A 232 -10.82 18.75 16.51
CA GLY A 232 -11.43 18.59 15.19
C GLY A 232 -10.49 17.99 14.14
N THR A 233 -9.32 17.47 14.55
CA THR A 233 -8.44 16.77 13.62
C THR A 233 -9.03 15.40 13.32
N GLU A 234 -9.16 15.09 12.04
CA GLU A 234 -9.63 13.80 11.53
C GLU A 234 -8.47 13.03 10.88
N THR A 235 -8.35 11.75 11.19
CA THR A 235 -7.42 10.83 10.52
C THR A 235 -8.08 9.49 10.28
N THR A 236 -7.59 8.76 9.28
CA THR A 236 -8.08 7.42 8.94
C THR A 236 -6.99 6.37 9.09
N ASP A 237 -7.36 5.18 9.55
CA ASP A 237 -6.55 3.96 9.48
C ASP A 237 -7.32 2.89 8.72
N THR A 238 -6.61 2.02 7.98
CA THR A 238 -7.25 0.99 7.14
C THR A 238 -6.54 -0.35 7.26
N VAL A 239 -7.30 -1.43 7.39
CA VAL A 239 -6.82 -2.81 7.39
C VAL A 239 -7.61 -3.66 6.39
N THR A 240 -6.94 -4.58 5.71
CA THR A 240 -7.61 -5.54 4.82
C THR A 240 -7.91 -6.83 5.57
N ILE A 241 -9.16 -7.29 5.49
CA ILE A 241 -9.63 -8.58 6.01
C ILE A 241 -9.88 -9.52 4.85
N ALA A 242 -9.30 -10.72 4.89
CA ALA A 242 -9.61 -11.79 3.96
C ALA A 242 -10.68 -12.72 4.57
N VAL A 243 -11.76 -12.95 3.82
CA VAL A 243 -12.86 -13.84 4.18
C VAL A 243 -12.90 -14.98 3.18
N GLU A 244 -12.72 -16.20 3.67
CA GLU A 244 -12.66 -17.40 2.84
C GLU A 244 -13.96 -18.20 2.86
N ASP A 245 -14.32 -18.76 1.71
CA ASP A 245 -15.35 -19.79 1.61
C ASP A 245 -14.71 -21.18 1.72
N LEU A 246 -14.90 -21.86 2.86
CA LEU A 246 -14.49 -23.26 3.03
C LEU A 246 -15.64 -24.26 2.82
N THR A 247 -16.76 -23.83 2.24
CA THR A 247 -17.86 -24.74 1.92
C THR A 247 -17.55 -25.63 0.71
N GLU A 248 -16.66 -25.20 -0.20
CA GLU A 248 -16.10 -26.05 -1.24
C GLU A 248 -14.77 -26.69 -0.79
N PRO A 249 -14.54 -27.99 -1.06
CA PRO A 249 -13.27 -28.63 -0.73
C PRO A 249 -12.09 -27.95 -1.41
N VAL A 250 -10.99 -27.74 -0.69
CA VAL A 250 -9.71 -27.26 -1.26
C VAL A 250 -9.01 -28.35 -2.08
N ALA A 251 -9.46 -29.59 -1.96
CA ALA A 251 -9.03 -30.70 -2.81
C ALA A 251 -10.20 -31.66 -3.07
N ARG A 252 -10.33 -32.13 -4.31
CA ARG A 252 -11.36 -33.08 -4.73
C ARG A 252 -10.76 -34.46 -4.99
N LEU A 253 -11.47 -35.50 -4.59
CA LEU A 253 -11.03 -36.87 -4.78
C LEU A 253 -11.63 -37.50 -6.04
N ALA A 254 -10.78 -38.15 -6.83
CA ALA A 254 -11.14 -38.75 -8.11
C ALA A 254 -10.76 -40.25 -8.12
N PRO A 255 -11.70 -41.17 -7.83
CA PRO A 255 -11.44 -42.60 -7.94
C PRO A 255 -11.47 -43.06 -9.40
N SER A 256 -10.74 -44.13 -9.74
CA SER A 256 -10.77 -44.73 -11.08
C SER A 256 -12.11 -45.38 -11.44
N THR A 257 -12.91 -45.74 -10.43
CA THR A 257 -14.26 -46.28 -10.56
C THR A 257 -14.99 -46.09 -9.24
N THR A 258 -16.32 -45.98 -9.28
CA THR A 258 -17.20 -46.04 -8.10
C THR A 258 -17.91 -47.40 -7.96
N ASP A 259 -17.71 -48.31 -8.92
CA ASP A 259 -18.20 -49.70 -8.90
C ASP A 259 -17.02 -50.63 -9.17
N ALA A 260 -16.67 -51.45 -8.19
CA ALA A 260 -15.51 -52.34 -8.21
C ALA A 260 -15.90 -53.76 -7.82
N SER A 261 -15.12 -54.76 -8.21
CA SER A 261 -15.24 -56.13 -7.69
C SER A 261 -14.38 -56.30 -6.44
N VAL A 262 -14.71 -57.28 -5.59
CA VAL A 262 -13.80 -57.75 -4.51
C VAL A 262 -12.40 -58.01 -5.06
N ASP A 263 -11.39 -57.55 -4.31
CA ASP A 263 -9.96 -57.53 -4.65
C ASP A 263 -9.59 -56.71 -5.91
N GLU A 264 -10.51 -55.97 -6.53
CA GLU A 264 -10.17 -55.09 -7.64
C GLU A 264 -9.33 -53.89 -7.15
N ARG A 265 -8.34 -53.47 -7.94
CA ARG A 265 -7.49 -52.32 -7.60
C ARG A 265 -8.21 -51.04 -7.99
N VAL A 266 -8.65 -50.25 -7.00
CA VAL A 266 -9.14 -48.90 -7.21
C VAL A 266 -7.99 -47.92 -6.98
N THR A 267 -7.77 -46.97 -7.89
CA THR A 267 -6.78 -45.90 -7.72
C THR A 267 -7.48 -44.59 -7.43
N PHE A 268 -6.89 -43.77 -6.58
CA PHE A 268 -7.43 -42.49 -6.14
C PHE A 268 -6.43 -41.38 -6.46
N GLN A 269 -6.94 -40.34 -7.10
CA GLN A 269 -6.23 -39.10 -7.42
C GLN A 269 -6.82 -37.95 -6.61
N VAL A 270 -5.99 -36.94 -6.38
CA VAL A 270 -6.42 -35.64 -5.86
C VAL A 270 -6.36 -34.61 -6.98
N GLU A 271 -7.44 -33.87 -7.15
CA GLU A 271 -7.48 -32.61 -7.90
C GLU A 271 -7.33 -31.47 -6.89
N ASP A 272 -6.33 -30.62 -7.08
CA ASP A 272 -6.13 -29.42 -6.26
C ASP A 272 -7.15 -28.35 -6.69
N THR A 273 -8.00 -27.93 -5.75
CA THR A 273 -9.03 -26.90 -5.95
C THR A 273 -8.84 -25.70 -5.02
N SER A 274 -7.66 -25.58 -4.40
CA SER A 274 -7.35 -24.51 -3.43
C SER A 274 -7.30 -23.12 -4.06
N GLY A 275 -7.02 -23.02 -5.36
CA GLY A 275 -7.00 -21.77 -6.12
C GLY A 275 -5.61 -21.13 -6.23
N ASN A 276 -5.55 -19.89 -6.70
CA ASN A 276 -4.27 -19.18 -6.85
C ASN A 276 -3.75 -18.72 -5.48
N GLU A 277 -2.41 -18.72 -5.31
CA GLU A 277 -1.69 -18.32 -4.08
C GLU A 277 -1.88 -19.28 -2.88
N ARG A 278 -2.57 -20.41 -3.08
CA ARG A 278 -2.72 -21.49 -2.10
C ARG A 278 -2.07 -22.77 -2.63
N TRP A 279 -1.62 -23.62 -1.71
CA TRP A 279 -1.17 -24.97 -2.00
C TRP A 279 -1.52 -25.91 -0.85
N ILE A 280 -1.73 -27.18 -1.18
CA ILE A 280 -2.05 -28.20 -0.19
C ILE A 280 -0.80 -28.56 0.63
N ASP A 281 -0.86 -28.35 1.93
CA ASP A 281 0.19 -28.70 2.91
C ASP A 281 0.07 -30.17 3.34
N SER A 282 -1.15 -30.70 3.48
CA SER A 282 -1.36 -32.09 3.88
C SER A 282 -2.61 -32.74 3.29
N LEU A 283 -2.53 -34.07 3.07
CA LEU A 283 -3.60 -34.91 2.53
C LEU A 283 -3.68 -36.21 3.33
N ALA A 284 -4.86 -36.51 3.88
CA ALA A 284 -5.15 -37.73 4.61
C ALA A 284 -6.38 -38.44 4.04
N TRP A 285 -6.34 -39.77 4.01
CA TRP A 285 -7.38 -40.62 3.44
C TRP A 285 -7.93 -41.61 4.47
N SER A 286 -9.23 -41.85 4.41
CA SER A 286 -9.91 -42.99 5.04
C SER A 286 -10.68 -43.75 3.97
N PHE A 287 -10.46 -45.05 3.82
CA PHE A 287 -11.10 -45.84 2.75
C PHE A 287 -12.45 -46.44 3.14
N GLY A 288 -12.93 -46.20 4.36
CA GLY A 288 -14.22 -46.68 4.85
C GLY A 288 -14.23 -48.12 5.38
N ASP A 289 -13.12 -48.84 5.29
CA ASP A 289 -12.92 -50.21 5.81
C ASP A 289 -12.00 -50.26 7.06
N GLY A 290 -11.65 -49.09 7.59
CA GLY A 290 -10.72 -48.93 8.71
C GLY A 290 -9.27 -48.74 8.31
N THR A 291 -8.94 -48.76 7.02
CA THR A 291 -7.59 -48.42 6.52
C THR A 291 -7.47 -46.93 6.17
N THR A 292 -6.25 -46.40 6.30
CA THR A 292 -5.92 -44.99 6.05
C THR A 292 -4.66 -44.87 5.19
N ALA A 293 -4.51 -43.73 4.51
CA ALA A 293 -3.31 -43.39 3.75
C ALA A 293 -3.09 -41.88 3.71
N GLU A 294 -1.99 -41.45 3.10
CA GLU A 294 -1.64 -40.03 2.92
C GLU A 294 -1.17 -39.79 1.47
N GLY A 295 -1.11 -38.52 1.07
CA GLY A 295 -0.50 -38.09 -0.19
C GLY A 295 -1.45 -38.01 -1.40
N TRP A 296 -0.89 -37.55 -2.53
CA TRP A 296 -1.61 -37.17 -3.75
C TRP A 296 -2.14 -38.32 -4.59
N TRP A 297 -1.60 -39.53 -4.40
CA TRP A 297 -1.95 -40.70 -5.17
C TRP A 297 -2.01 -41.94 -4.28
N ASN A 298 -3.13 -42.64 -4.31
CA ASN A 298 -3.32 -43.87 -3.56
C ASN A 298 -3.91 -44.99 -4.41
N ALA A 299 -3.76 -46.23 -3.94
CA ALA A 299 -4.43 -47.39 -4.51
C ALA A 299 -4.87 -48.34 -3.39
N HIS A 300 -6.10 -48.82 -3.48
CA HIS A 300 -6.71 -49.65 -2.46
C HIS A 300 -7.45 -50.86 -3.06
N ARG A 301 -7.71 -51.88 -2.25
CA ARG A 301 -8.49 -53.07 -2.58
C ARG A 301 -9.38 -53.41 -1.39
N TYR A 302 -10.61 -53.82 -1.66
CA TYR A 302 -11.59 -54.22 -0.65
C TYR A 302 -11.75 -55.73 -0.64
N ASP A 303 -11.65 -56.32 0.56
CA ASP A 303 -11.68 -57.77 0.78
C ASP A 303 -13.10 -58.35 0.74
N ASP A 304 -14.10 -57.54 1.10
CA ASP A 304 -15.50 -57.92 1.21
C ASP A 304 -16.40 -57.05 0.31
N PRO A 305 -17.55 -57.57 -0.16
CA PRO A 305 -18.53 -56.76 -0.86
C PRO A 305 -19.24 -55.82 0.12
N GLY A 306 -19.55 -54.60 -0.33
CA GLY A 306 -20.17 -53.57 0.49
C GLY A 306 -20.10 -52.19 -0.14
N GLU A 307 -20.68 -51.19 0.53
CA GLU A 307 -20.51 -49.78 0.20
C GLU A 307 -19.50 -49.16 1.15
N TYR A 308 -18.42 -48.60 0.60
CA TYR A 308 -17.34 -47.98 1.35
C TYR A 308 -17.31 -46.49 1.07
N THR A 309 -17.46 -45.67 2.11
CA THR A 309 -17.30 -44.21 1.98
C THR A 309 -15.83 -43.87 2.13
N VAL A 310 -15.23 -43.41 1.04
CA VAL A 310 -13.86 -42.89 1.03
C VAL A 310 -13.92 -41.41 1.34
N THR A 311 -13.10 -40.97 2.29
CA THR A 311 -12.97 -39.58 2.71
C THR A 311 -11.55 -39.11 2.44
N LEU A 312 -11.43 -37.97 1.75
CA LEU A 312 -10.19 -37.21 1.64
C LEU A 312 -10.31 -35.99 2.55
N SER A 313 -9.36 -35.82 3.47
CA SER A 313 -9.16 -34.60 4.26
C SER A 313 -7.94 -33.87 3.72
N ALA A 314 -8.09 -32.57 3.46
CA ALA A 314 -7.03 -31.72 2.92
C ALA A 314 -6.87 -30.47 3.79
N THR A 315 -5.61 -30.13 4.06
CA THR A 315 -5.22 -28.88 4.73
C THR A 315 -4.29 -28.12 3.81
N ASP A 316 -4.53 -26.83 3.59
CA ASP A 316 -3.66 -25.98 2.81
C ASP A 316 -2.67 -25.17 3.66
N ASN A 317 -1.92 -24.30 3.02
CA ASN A 317 -0.92 -23.44 3.64
C ASN A 317 -1.47 -22.30 4.51
N THR A 318 -2.78 -22.05 4.50
CA THR A 318 -3.44 -21.09 5.42
C THR A 318 -3.98 -21.80 6.66
N GLY A 319 -3.97 -23.13 6.67
CA GLY A 319 -4.52 -23.96 7.74
C GLY A 319 -6.00 -24.30 7.55
N ALA A 320 -6.59 -23.97 6.40
CA ALA A 320 -7.96 -24.32 6.08
C ALA A 320 -8.09 -25.84 5.91
N GLU A 321 -9.03 -26.45 6.63
CA GLU A 321 -9.29 -27.89 6.57
C GLU A 321 -10.63 -28.16 5.88
N THR A 322 -10.61 -28.98 4.83
CA THR A 322 -11.84 -29.41 4.14
C THR A 322 -11.86 -30.92 3.92
N THR A 323 -13.05 -31.45 3.66
CA THR A 323 -13.23 -32.86 3.33
C THR A 323 -14.04 -33.05 2.06
N ASP A 324 -13.63 -33.99 1.23
CA ASP A 324 -14.42 -34.50 0.11
C ASP A 324 -14.71 -35.99 0.31
N THR A 325 -15.83 -36.50 -0.21
CA THR A 325 -16.24 -37.91 -0.02
C THR A 325 -16.79 -38.54 -1.30
N VAL A 326 -16.49 -39.83 -1.51
CA VAL A 326 -17.14 -40.66 -2.54
C VAL A 326 -17.48 -42.04 -2.00
N THR A 327 -18.57 -42.62 -2.47
CA THR A 327 -18.92 -44.01 -2.17
C THR A 327 -18.42 -44.94 -3.25
N ILE A 328 -17.67 -45.98 -2.85
CA ILE A 328 -17.27 -47.10 -3.69
C ILE A 328 -18.17 -48.30 -3.40
N THR A 329 -18.90 -48.75 -4.41
CA THR A 329 -19.70 -49.98 -4.34
C THR A 329 -18.83 -51.16 -4.74
N VAL A 330 -18.65 -52.13 -3.84
CA VAL A 330 -17.85 -53.34 -4.06
C VAL A 330 -18.78 -54.53 -4.22
N ASN A 331 -18.81 -55.10 -5.42
CA ASN A 331 -19.61 -56.25 -5.78
C ASN A 331 -18.83 -57.55 -5.58
N SER A 332 -19.53 -58.63 -5.22
CA SER A 332 -18.94 -59.97 -5.20
C SER A 332 -18.37 -60.32 -6.59
N ARG A 333 -17.24 -61.03 -6.63
CA ARG A 333 -16.64 -61.49 -7.89
C ARG A 333 -17.68 -62.19 -8.75
N ARG A 334 -17.85 -61.73 -10.01
CA ARG A 334 -18.64 -62.46 -10.99
C ARG A 334 -18.01 -63.83 -11.21
N HIS A 335 -18.72 -64.89 -10.83
CA HIS A 335 -18.44 -66.23 -11.31
C HIS A 335 -18.73 -66.25 -12.82
N LEU A 336 -17.66 -66.29 -13.63
CA LEU A 336 -17.72 -66.67 -15.04
C LEU A 336 -17.83 -68.19 -15.16
#